data_AF-A0A9X3KC34-F1
#
_entry.id   AF-A0A9X3KC34-F1
#
_cell.length_a   1.000
_cell.length_b   1.000
_cell.length_c   1.000
_cell.angle_alpha   90.00
_cell.angle_beta   90.00
_cell.angle_gamma   90.00
#
_symmetry.space_group_name_H-M   'P 1'
#
loop_
_entity.id
_entity.type
_entity.pdbx_description
1 polymer ?
#
loop_
_entity_poly.entity_id
_entity_poly.type
_entity_poly.pdbx_seq_one_letter_code
_entity_poly.pdbx_strand_id
1 'polypeptide(L)' 'MPKVVVRNFAISLDGYGAGPDQSLQNPLGVNGEELHQWAFKTRTFHRMFGK' A
#
# COMPACT_ATOMS: atom_id res chain seq x y z
N MET A 1 28.13 -2.61 8.65
CA MET A 1 26.72 -2.18 8.76
C MET A 1 25.89 -2.93 7.72
N PRO A 2 24.77 -3.59 8.09
CA PRO A 2 23.87 -4.20 7.11
C PRO A 2 23.15 -3.13 6.28
N LYS A 3 22.84 -3.44 5.01
CA LYS A 3 22.06 -2.55 4.13
C LYS A 3 20.56 -2.72 4.40
N VAL A 4 19.84 -1.61 4.52
CA VAL A 4 18.37 -1.60 4.59
C VAL A 4 17.80 -1.85 3.19
N VAL A 5 16.78 -2.72 3.09
CA VAL A 5 16.15 -3.09 1.82
C VAL A 5 14.62 -3.10 1.96
N VAL A 6 13.92 -2.52 0.99
CA VAL A 6 12.45 -2.55 0.87
C VAL A 6 12.08 -3.49 -0.27
N ARG A 7 11.19 -4.48 -0.01
CA ARG A 7 10.83 -5.53 -1.00
C ARG A 7 9.35 -5.53 -1.43
N ASN A 8 8.51 -4.72 -0.81
CA ASN A 8 7.05 -4.75 -0.98
C ASN A 8 6.51 -3.32 -0.92
N PHE A 9 6.82 -2.52 -1.95
CA PHE A 9 6.41 -1.12 -2.05
C PHE A 9 5.73 -0.88 -3.39
N ALA A 10 4.62 -0.15 -3.36
CA ALA A 10 3.91 0.29 -4.56
C ALA A 10 4.07 1.80 -4.70
N ILE A 11 4.22 2.24 -5.94
CA ILE A 11 4.26 3.66 -6.30
C ILE A 11 3.42 3.83 -7.56
N SER A 12 2.68 4.93 -7.62
CA SER A 12 1.97 5.33 -8.84
C SER A 12 2.96 5.77 -9.93
N LEU A 13 2.47 5.87 -11.17
CA LEU A 13 3.30 6.29 -12.31
C LEU A 13 3.86 7.72 -12.13
N ASP A 14 3.13 8.58 -11.44
CA ASP A 14 3.48 9.95 -11.10
C ASP A 14 4.26 10.07 -9.77
N GLY A 15 4.63 8.96 -9.13
CA GLY A 15 5.62 8.95 -8.06
C GLY A 15 5.08 9.03 -6.63
N TYR A 16 3.83 8.68 -6.39
CA TYR A 16 3.19 8.72 -5.08
C TYR A 16 2.99 7.33 -4.46
N GLY A 17 3.24 7.20 -3.16
CA GLY A 17 3.00 5.97 -2.38
C GLY A 17 1.58 5.89 -1.79
N ALA A 18 0.79 6.93 -1.97
CA ALA A 18 -0.61 7.06 -1.55
C ALA A 18 -1.35 7.90 -2.59
N GLY A 19 -2.68 7.80 -2.61
CA GLY A 19 -3.51 8.68 -3.42
C GLY A 19 -3.53 10.12 -2.89
N PRO A 20 -4.01 11.09 -3.70
CA PRO A 20 -4.22 12.46 -3.25
C PRO A 20 -5.28 12.55 -2.14
N ASP A 21 -5.33 13.68 -1.44
CA ASP A 21 -6.38 14.01 -0.45
C ASP A 21 -6.53 12.99 0.71
N GLN A 22 -5.40 12.58 1.30
CA GLN A 22 -5.40 11.74 2.51
C GLN A 22 -6.19 12.39 3.65
N SER A 23 -7.06 11.61 4.29
CA SER A 23 -7.84 12.03 5.44
C SER A 23 -8.11 10.85 6.37
N LEU A 24 -8.75 11.08 7.51
CA LEU A 24 -9.17 9.98 8.38
C LEU A 24 -10.20 9.06 7.70
N GLN A 25 -10.99 9.60 6.77
CA GLN A 25 -11.97 8.84 5.99
C GLN A 25 -11.30 8.11 4.82
N ASN A 26 -10.25 8.70 4.22
CA ASN A 26 -9.46 8.12 3.13
C ASN A 26 -7.99 7.99 3.56
N PRO A 27 -7.62 7.00 4.40
CA PRO A 27 -6.28 6.92 4.99
C PRO A 27 -5.18 6.69 3.95
N LEU A 28 -5.49 6.00 2.86
CA LEU A 28 -4.57 5.82 1.73
C LEU A 28 -4.73 6.90 0.64
N GLY A 29 -5.61 7.90 0.85
CA GLY A 29 -5.97 8.88 -0.17
C GLY A 29 -6.95 8.33 -1.20
N VAL A 30 -7.49 9.21 -2.03
CA VAL A 30 -8.42 8.87 -3.12
C VAL A 30 -7.72 7.92 -4.09
N ASN A 31 -8.36 6.76 -4.36
CA ASN A 31 -7.82 5.66 -5.18
C ASN A 31 -6.51 5.03 -4.63
N GLY A 32 -6.06 5.36 -3.42
CA GLY A 32 -4.81 4.82 -2.87
C GLY A 32 -4.81 3.31 -2.63
N GLU A 33 -6.00 2.71 -2.46
CA GLU A 33 -6.16 1.26 -2.39
C GLU A 33 -5.82 0.55 -3.72
N GLU A 34 -5.95 1.24 -4.87
CA GLU A 34 -5.65 0.65 -6.17
C GLU A 34 -4.18 0.26 -6.31
N LEU A 35 -3.27 1.07 -5.73
CA LEU A 35 -1.83 0.76 -5.66
C LEU A 35 -1.53 -0.53 -4.89
N HIS A 36 -2.44 -0.94 -4.00
CA HIS A 36 -2.22 -2.03 -3.05
C HIS A 36 -3.00 -3.32 -3.39
N GLN A 37 -3.75 -3.34 -4.50
CA GLN A 37 -4.56 -4.49 -4.93
C GLN A 37 -3.76 -5.79 -5.06
N TRP A 38 -2.49 -5.69 -5.45
CA TRP A 38 -1.58 -6.84 -5.53
C TRP A 38 -1.36 -7.50 -4.16
N ALA A 39 -1.29 -6.70 -3.08
CA ALA A 39 -1.02 -7.17 -1.72
C ALA A 39 -2.27 -7.77 -1.09
N PHE A 40 -3.44 -7.17 -1.32
CA PHE A 40 -4.71 -7.57 -0.70
C PHE A 40 -5.09 -9.01 -1.00
N LYS A 41 -4.68 -9.54 -2.16
CA LYS A 41 -4.96 -10.93 -2.58
C LYS A 41 -4.00 -11.95 -1.98
N THR A 42 -2.94 -11.52 -1.31
CA THR A 42 -1.94 -12.44 -0.75
C THR A 42 -2.45 -13.11 0.52
N ARG A 43 -2.06 -14.37 0.74
CA ARG A 43 -2.32 -15.09 2.00
C ARG A 43 -1.79 -14.33 3.22
N THR A 44 -0.65 -13.66 3.08
CA THR A 44 -0.04 -12.85 4.16
C THR A 44 -0.97 -11.73 4.58
N PHE A 45 -1.52 -10.98 3.61
CA PHE A 45 -2.40 -9.86 3.89
C PHE A 45 -3.73 -10.32 4.50
N HIS A 46 -4.33 -11.39 3.97
CA HIS A 46 -5.53 -11.98 4.58
C HIS A 46 -5.31 -12.35 6.05
N ARG A 47 -4.17 -13.02 6.37
CA ARG A 47 -3.83 -13.38 7.75
C ARG A 47 -3.66 -12.16 8.67
N MET A 48 -3.11 -11.05 8.18
CA MET A 48 -2.91 -9.83 8.98
C MET A 48 -4.25 -9.20 9.41
N PHE A 49 -5.29 -9.31 8.58
CA PHE A 49 -6.60 -8.69 8.81
C PHE A 49 -7.69 -9.70 9.18
N GLY A 50 -7.32 -10.94 9.51
CA GLY A 50 -8.27 -11.96 9.98
C GLY A 50 -9.28 -12.44 8.93
N LYS A 51 -8.89 -12.43 7.65
CA LYS A 51 -9.66 -13.03 6.55
C LYS A 51 -9.22 -14.47 6.25
#